data_AF-A0A955Z154-F1
#
_entry.id   AF-A0A955Z154-F1
#
_cell.length_a   1.000
_cell.length_b   1.000
_cell.length_c   1.000
_cell.angle_alpha   90.00
_cell.angle_beta   90.00
_cell.angle_gamma   90.00
#
_symmetry.space_group_name_H-M   'P 1'
#
loop_
_entity.id
_entity.type
_entity.pdbx_description
1 polymer ?
#
loop_
_entity_poly.entity_id
_entity_poly.type
_entity_poly.pdbx_seq_one_letter_code
_entity_poly.pdbx_strand_id
1 'polypeptide(L)'
;MFRFFKRWLRRVDADRPFPAAYREILDANVPIVRGLSDADARELERLVLAFLDDKVFEGAGGLEITDEIRLTIAAQACLLLLHRDTDIYPDLDTIVVYPSTYVSRAERRDGPVVIEGGSARLGESWERGVVVLAWDAARRNTRNVHSGHNVILHEFAHQLDHEDGAMDGAPPLGTRARYAT
;
A
#
# COMPACT_ATOMS: atom_id res chain seq x y z
N MET A 1 -19.61 -9.42 15.66
CA MET A 1 -20.20 -9.47 14.31
C MET A 1 -20.15 -8.07 13.72
N PHE A 2 -18.98 -7.63 13.26
CA PHE A 2 -18.83 -6.33 12.61
C PHE A 2 -19.31 -6.46 11.16
N ARG A 3 -20.37 -5.75 10.80
CA ARG A 3 -20.85 -5.67 9.41
C ARG A 3 -20.02 -4.61 8.70
N PHE A 4 -18.98 -5.02 7.99
CA PHE A 4 -18.20 -4.15 7.11
C PHE A 4 -18.99 -3.88 5.82
N PHE A 5 -19.95 -2.96 5.89
CA PHE A 5 -20.62 -2.47 4.68
C PHE A 5 -19.63 -1.59 3.90
N LYS A 6 -19.66 -1.61 2.56
CA LYS A 6 -18.89 -0.69 1.69
C LYS A 6 -19.30 0.78 1.90
N ARG A 7 -18.95 1.38 3.03
CA ARG A 7 -19.31 2.78 3.37
C ARG A 7 -18.62 3.74 2.41
N TRP A 8 -17.42 3.40 1.93
CA TRP A 8 -16.71 4.12 0.89
C TRP A 8 -17.52 4.33 -0.40
N LEU A 9 -18.43 3.42 -0.77
CA LEU A 9 -19.30 3.60 -1.96
C LEU A 9 -20.22 4.83 -1.84
N ARG A 10 -20.46 5.31 -0.62
CA ARG A 10 -21.22 6.55 -0.37
C ARG A 10 -20.35 7.80 -0.37
N ARG A 11 -19.02 7.63 -0.27
CA ARG A 11 -18.04 8.73 -0.25
C ARG A 11 -17.62 9.13 -1.67
N VAL A 12 -17.60 8.16 -2.59
CA VAL A 12 -17.35 8.43 -4.01
C VAL A 12 -18.66 8.66 -4.72
N ASP A 13 -18.77 9.83 -5.34
CA ASP A 13 -19.83 10.12 -6.28
C ASP A 13 -19.78 9.10 -7.42
N ALA A 14 -20.88 8.37 -7.62
CA ALA A 14 -20.99 7.33 -8.64
C ALA A 14 -20.78 7.88 -10.05
N ASP A 15 -21.03 9.18 -10.25
CA ASP A 15 -20.87 9.87 -11.53
C ASP A 15 -19.50 10.56 -11.66
N ARG A 16 -18.63 10.51 -10.63
CA ARG A 16 -17.28 11.09 -10.72
C ARG A 16 -16.45 10.33 -11.75
N PRO A 17 -16.02 10.98 -12.84
CA PRO A 17 -15.20 10.31 -13.85
C PRO A 17 -13.80 10.07 -13.30
N PHE A 18 -13.21 8.93 -13.67
CA PHE A 18 -11.79 8.68 -13.45
C PHE A 18 -10.96 9.48 -14.46
N PRO A 19 -10.10 10.42 -14.02
CA PRO A 19 -9.34 11.28 -14.94
C PRO A 19 -8.46 10.50 -15.91
N ALA A 20 -8.40 10.93 -17.17
CA ALA A 20 -7.59 10.27 -18.20
C ALA A 20 -6.09 10.23 -17.82
N ALA A 21 -5.57 11.34 -17.28
CA ALA A 21 -4.18 11.41 -16.79
C ALA A 21 -3.89 10.39 -15.67
N TYR A 22 -4.88 10.06 -14.84
CA TYR A 22 -4.71 9.05 -13.80
C TYR A 22 -4.62 7.66 -14.42
N ARG A 23 -5.42 7.38 -15.45
CA ARG A 23 -5.39 6.10 -16.16
C ARG A 23 -4.05 5.88 -16.84
N GLU A 24 -3.46 6.91 -17.45
CA GLU A 24 -2.11 6.83 -18.04
C GLU A 24 -1.04 6.44 -17.01
N ILE A 25 -1.12 7.00 -15.80
CA ILE A 25 -0.21 6.65 -14.70
C ILE A 25 -0.41 5.20 -14.26
N LEU A 26 -1.67 4.76 -14.08
CA LEU A 26 -1.97 3.38 -13.68
C LEU A 26 -1.48 2.38 -14.73
N ASP A 27 -1.73 2.66 -16.01
CA ASP A 27 -1.27 1.80 -17.09
C ASP A 27 0.25 1.70 -17.11
N ALA A 28 0.97 2.82 -16.90
CA ALA A 28 2.43 2.86 -16.94
C ALA A 28 3.10 2.18 -15.73
N ASN A 29 2.48 2.27 -14.54
CA ASN A 29 3.11 1.90 -13.28
C ASN A 29 2.54 0.63 -12.65
N VAL A 30 1.33 0.23 -13.00
CA VAL A 30 0.66 -0.94 -12.41
C VAL A 30 0.15 -1.86 -13.52
N PRO A 31 1.03 -2.59 -14.24
CA PRO A 31 0.68 -3.30 -15.48
C PRO A 31 -0.44 -4.34 -15.34
N ILE A 32 -0.65 -4.89 -14.14
CA ILE A 32 -1.73 -5.84 -13.85
C ILE A 32 -3.12 -5.24 -14.11
N VAL A 33 -3.28 -3.91 -14.02
CA VAL A 33 -4.54 -3.21 -14.27
C VAL A 33 -5.02 -3.42 -15.71
N ARG A 34 -4.10 -3.55 -16.67
CA ARG A 34 -4.44 -3.78 -18.09
C ARG A 34 -5.05 -5.15 -18.36
N GLY A 35 -4.87 -6.10 -17.44
CA GLY A 35 -5.42 -7.46 -17.53
C GLY A 35 -6.77 -7.61 -16.85
N LEU A 36 -7.29 -6.56 -16.22
CA LEU A 36 -8.57 -6.60 -15.52
C LEU A 36 -9.74 -6.62 -16.51
N SER A 37 -10.84 -7.24 -16.08
CA SER A 37 -12.12 -7.10 -16.79
C SER A 37 -12.61 -5.65 -16.72
N ASP A 38 -13.47 -5.23 -17.64
CA ASP A 38 -14.08 -3.90 -17.59
C ASP A 38 -14.81 -3.62 -16.26
N ALA A 39 -15.38 -4.66 -15.64
CA ALA A 39 -16.06 -4.54 -14.35
C ALA A 39 -15.05 -4.30 -13.22
N ASP A 40 -13.97 -5.08 -13.19
CA ASP A 40 -12.91 -5.00 -12.18
C ASP A 40 -12.14 -3.68 -12.31
N ALA A 41 -11.86 -3.24 -13.54
CA ALA A 41 -11.23 -1.94 -13.80
C ALA A 41 -12.09 -0.79 -13.26
N ARG A 42 -13.41 -0.81 -13.51
CA ARG A 42 -14.33 0.20 -12.96
C ARG A 42 -14.43 0.13 -11.44
N GLU A 43 -14.40 -1.05 -10.84
CA GLU A 43 -14.38 -1.18 -9.38
C GLU A 43 -13.07 -0.62 -8.80
N LEU A 44 -11.93 -0.97 -9.39
CA LEU A 44 -10.62 -0.48 -8.98
C LEU A 44 -10.55 1.04 -9.06
N GLU A 45 -11.00 1.65 -10.16
CA GLU A 45 -10.99 3.11 -10.33
C GLU A 45 -11.79 3.81 -9.23
N ARG A 46 -12.96 3.27 -8.87
CA ARG A 46 -13.75 3.82 -7.75
C ARG A 46 -13.06 3.64 -6.41
N LEU A 47 -12.48 2.46 -6.15
CA LEU A 47 -11.70 2.20 -4.94
C LEU A 47 -10.51 3.16 -4.83
N VAL A 48 -9.79 3.40 -5.92
CA VAL A 48 -8.64 4.31 -5.96
C VAL A 48 -9.08 5.74 -5.65
N LEU A 49 -10.16 6.24 -6.26
CA LEU A 49 -10.66 7.58 -5.96
C LEU A 49 -11.05 7.72 -4.49
N ALA A 50 -11.77 6.72 -3.96
CA ALA A 50 -12.16 6.68 -2.55
C ALA A 50 -10.94 6.68 -1.62
N PHE A 51 -9.94 5.85 -1.94
CA PHE A 51 -8.69 5.77 -1.18
C PHE A 51 -7.95 7.11 -1.19
N LEU A 52 -7.88 7.78 -2.34
CA LEU A 52 -7.21 9.08 -2.47
C LEU A 52 -7.93 10.21 -1.74
N ASP A 53 -9.26 10.11 -1.58
CA ASP A 53 -10.05 11.06 -0.81
C ASP A 53 -9.98 10.78 0.70
N ASP A 54 -9.81 9.52 1.09
CA ASP A 54 -9.88 9.07 2.50
C ASP A 54 -8.51 9.06 3.19
N LYS A 55 -7.41 8.80 2.44
CA LYS A 55 -6.06 8.62 3.01
C LYS A 55 -5.16 9.82 2.77
N VAL A 56 -4.37 10.17 3.79
CA VAL A 56 -3.37 11.23 3.73
C VAL A 56 -2.03 10.66 3.22
N PHE A 57 -1.38 11.39 2.31
CA PHE A 57 -0.04 11.05 1.84
C PHE A 57 0.96 12.12 2.27
N GLU A 58 2.01 11.70 2.96
CA GLU A 58 3.05 12.60 3.47
C GLU A 58 4.41 12.23 2.89
N GLY A 59 5.09 13.24 2.34
CA GLY A 59 6.44 13.10 1.81
C GLY A 59 7.46 13.37 2.91
N ALA A 60 8.35 12.42 3.14
CA ALA A 60 9.41 12.54 4.13
C ALA A 60 10.80 12.58 3.45
N GLY A 61 11.81 13.07 4.16
CA GLY A 61 13.17 13.15 3.63
C GLY A 61 13.30 14.08 2.40
N GLY A 62 12.43 15.10 2.29
CA GLY A 62 12.42 16.04 1.18
C GLY A 62 11.75 15.52 -0.10
N LEU A 63 11.11 14.35 -0.05
CA LEU A 63 10.31 13.85 -1.17
C LEU A 63 9.00 14.65 -1.27
N GLU A 64 8.72 15.21 -2.44
CA GLU A 64 7.40 15.77 -2.74
C GLU A 64 6.45 14.66 -3.21
N ILE A 65 5.24 14.62 -2.66
CA ILE A 65 4.22 13.64 -3.06
C ILE A 65 3.59 14.08 -4.38
N THR A 66 3.81 13.28 -5.43
CA THR A 66 3.23 13.48 -6.75
C THR A 66 2.02 12.58 -6.98
N ASP A 67 1.21 12.91 -7.98
CA ASP A 67 0.11 12.04 -8.42
C ASP A 67 0.62 10.65 -8.84
N GLU A 68 1.83 10.56 -9.42
CA GLU A 68 2.47 9.29 -9.74
C GLU A 68 2.60 8.39 -8.50
N ILE A 69 3.12 8.94 -7.40
CA ILE A 69 3.31 8.22 -6.14
C ILE A 69 1.95 7.80 -5.57
N ARG A 70 1.02 8.75 -5.45
CA ARG A 70 -0.29 8.52 -4.85
C ARG A 70 -1.08 7.43 -5.59
N LEU A 71 -1.16 7.55 -6.92
CA LEU A 71 -1.92 6.62 -7.76
C LEU A 71 -1.29 5.23 -7.81
N THR A 72 0.03 5.16 -7.90
CA THR A 72 0.73 3.87 -7.91
C THR A 72 0.48 3.09 -6.62
N ILE A 73 0.60 3.76 -5.46
CA ILE A 73 0.35 3.15 -4.15
C ILE A 73 -1.14 2.78 -4.01
N ALA A 74 -2.04 3.73 -4.28
CA ALA A 74 -3.48 3.54 -4.12
C ALA A 74 -4.00 2.38 -4.98
N ALA A 75 -3.59 2.29 -6.25
CA ALA A 75 -4.03 1.21 -7.12
C ALA A 75 -3.53 -0.16 -6.64
N GLN A 76 -2.28 -0.26 -6.19
CA GLN A 76 -1.76 -1.52 -5.67
C GLN A 76 -2.45 -1.95 -4.38
N ALA A 77 -2.68 -1.03 -3.46
CA ALA A 77 -3.47 -1.32 -2.25
C ALA A 77 -4.89 -1.78 -2.63
N CYS A 78 -5.57 -1.03 -3.51
CA CYS A 78 -6.96 -1.31 -3.89
C CYS A 78 -7.14 -2.60 -4.70
N LEU A 79 -6.10 -3.12 -5.36
CA LEU A 79 -6.16 -4.46 -5.98
C LEU A 79 -6.50 -5.55 -4.96
N LEU A 80 -6.03 -5.42 -3.71
CA LEU A 80 -6.32 -6.37 -2.64
C LEU A 80 -7.77 -6.27 -2.14
N LEU A 81 -8.48 -5.21 -2.49
CA LEU A 81 -9.87 -4.94 -2.08
C LEU A 81 -10.91 -5.33 -3.14
N LEU A 82 -10.49 -5.66 -4.37
CA LEU A 82 -11.40 -6.08 -5.44
C LEU A 82 -12.25 -7.28 -4.98
N HIS A 83 -13.55 -7.25 -5.32
CA HIS A 83 -14.53 -8.29 -4.98
C HIS A 83 -14.73 -8.55 -3.47
N ARG A 84 -14.23 -7.68 -2.58
CA ARG A 84 -14.44 -7.79 -1.13
C ARG A 84 -15.53 -6.85 -0.64
N ASP A 85 -16.37 -7.34 0.27
CA ASP A 85 -17.34 -6.52 1.00
C ASP A 85 -16.68 -5.91 2.25
N THR A 86 -15.77 -4.96 2.03
CA THR A 86 -15.06 -4.26 3.11
C THR A 86 -15.03 -2.75 2.90
N ASP A 87 -14.73 -2.00 3.97
CA ASP A 87 -14.37 -0.59 3.88
C ASP A 87 -12.89 -0.44 3.47
N ILE A 88 -12.48 0.75 3.05
CA ILE A 88 -11.10 0.96 2.56
C ILE A 88 -10.17 1.18 3.74
N TYR A 89 -9.47 0.11 4.15
CA TYR A 89 -8.48 0.14 5.23
C TYR A 89 -8.91 1.02 6.41
N PRO A 90 -10.01 0.68 7.12
CA PRO A 90 -10.63 1.55 8.12
C PRO A 90 -9.71 1.99 9.26
N ASP A 91 -8.68 1.20 9.56
CA ASP A 91 -7.72 1.51 10.62
C ASP A 91 -6.47 2.24 10.08
N LEU A 92 -6.39 2.56 8.77
CA LEU A 92 -5.30 3.30 8.13
C LEU A 92 -5.71 4.75 7.83
N ASP A 93 -4.92 5.71 8.28
CA ASP A 93 -5.15 7.14 8.03
C ASP A 93 -4.07 7.75 7.13
N THR A 94 -2.79 7.45 7.39
CA THR A 94 -1.65 8.16 6.78
C THR A 94 -0.64 7.21 6.13
N ILE A 95 -0.13 7.61 4.96
CA ILE A 95 0.91 6.90 4.21
C ILE A 95 2.12 7.83 4.08
N VAL A 96 3.19 7.50 4.78
CA VAL A 96 4.44 8.27 4.78
C VAL A 96 5.39 7.67 3.75
N VAL A 97 5.88 8.49 2.82
CA VAL A 97 6.75 8.02 1.72
C VAL A 97 8.11 8.69 1.80
N TYR A 98 9.16 7.87 1.89
CA TYR A 98 10.56 8.29 1.81
C TYR A 98 11.13 8.07 0.40
N PRO A 99 12.11 8.88 -0.04
CA PRO A 99 12.68 8.76 -1.38
C PRO A 99 13.42 7.44 -1.58
N SER A 100 14.11 6.95 -0.54
CA SER A 100 14.82 5.68 -0.55
C SER A 100 14.66 4.92 0.76
N THR A 101 14.96 3.62 0.72
CA THR A 101 15.26 2.85 1.94
C THR A 101 16.31 3.62 2.75
N TYR A 102 15.92 4.12 3.92
CA TYR A 102 16.80 4.80 4.83
C TYR A 102 16.90 4.00 6.12
N VAL A 103 18.07 4.08 6.76
CA VAL A 103 18.30 3.49 8.06
C VAL A 103 18.29 4.59 9.12
N SER A 104 17.21 4.77 9.89
CA SER A 104 17.26 5.76 10.96
C SER A 104 18.08 5.20 12.12
N ARG A 105 19.11 5.95 12.54
CA ARG A 105 19.67 5.76 13.88
C ARG A 105 18.66 6.41 14.83
N ALA A 106 17.75 5.62 15.38
CA ALA A 106 16.92 6.11 16.47
C ALA A 106 17.86 6.50 17.64
N GLU A 107 17.95 7.79 17.96
CA GLU A 107 18.58 8.27 19.19
C GLU A 107 17.70 7.96 20.41
N ARG A 108 17.40 6.69 20.62
CA ARG A 108 17.08 6.13 21.94
C ARG A 108 17.11 4.61 21.83
N ARG A 109 18.07 4.01 22.55
CA ARG A 109 18.19 2.60 22.93
C ARG A 109 17.43 1.63 22.03
N ASP A 110 18.08 1.18 20.95
CA ASP A 110 17.96 -0.16 20.34
C ASP A 110 18.15 -0.11 18.81
N GLY A 111 19.39 0.09 18.39
CA GLY A 111 19.86 -0.30 17.04
C GLY A 111 19.44 0.57 15.85
N PRO A 112 19.99 0.26 14.65
CA PRO A 112 19.62 0.90 13.39
C PRO A 112 18.26 0.40 12.86
N VAL A 113 17.35 1.32 12.54
CA VAL A 113 16.03 1.01 11.94
C VAL A 113 16.18 0.88 10.43
N VAL A 114 16.14 -0.34 9.89
CA VAL A 114 16.23 -0.56 8.43
C VAL A 114 14.82 -0.59 7.85
N ILE A 115 14.48 0.35 6.96
CA ILE A 115 13.22 0.32 6.17
C ILE A 115 13.45 -0.50 4.90
N GLU A 116 13.57 -1.81 5.03
CA GLU A 116 13.67 -2.73 3.89
C GLU A 116 12.56 -3.78 3.99
N GLY A 117 11.48 -3.58 3.22
CA GLY A 117 10.49 -4.59 2.83
C GLY A 117 10.06 -5.62 3.89
N GLY A 118 9.83 -5.21 5.13
CA GLY A 118 9.40 -6.12 6.18
C GLY A 118 9.66 -5.55 7.58
N SER A 119 8.65 -4.87 8.11
CA SER A 119 8.51 -4.49 9.52
C SER A 119 9.62 -3.58 10.08
N ALA A 120 9.30 -2.30 10.25
CA ALA A 120 9.99 -1.42 11.18
C ALA A 120 9.70 -1.88 12.62
N ARG A 121 10.30 -3.00 13.04
CA ARG A 121 10.32 -3.37 14.44
C ARG A 121 11.25 -2.41 15.17
N LEU A 122 10.66 -1.73 16.13
CA LEU A 122 11.26 -1.00 17.24
C LEU A 122 11.52 0.49 16.98
N GLY A 123 10.40 1.21 17.09
CA GLY A 123 10.36 2.37 17.98
C GLY A 123 9.08 2.39 18.83
N GLU A 124 8.51 1.24 19.20
CA GLU A 124 7.29 1.08 20.02
C GLU A 124 5.98 1.83 19.63
N SER A 125 5.96 2.76 18.66
CA SER A 125 4.78 3.53 18.26
C SER A 125 4.97 4.25 16.92
N TRP A 126 4.97 3.54 15.79
CA TRP A 126 4.26 4.16 14.65
C TRP A 126 2.79 3.95 14.98
N GLU A 127 2.05 5.03 15.17
CA GLU A 127 0.69 5.01 15.70
C GLU A 127 -0.22 4.08 14.89
N ARG A 128 -1.29 3.58 15.50
CA ARG A 128 -2.34 2.88 14.75
C ARG A 128 -2.75 3.78 13.57
N GLY A 129 -2.71 3.22 12.36
CA GLY A 129 -3.12 3.92 11.15
C GLY A 129 -2.05 4.64 10.36
N VAL A 130 -0.79 4.23 10.47
CA VAL A 130 0.29 4.71 9.60
C VAL A 130 0.96 3.57 8.82
N VAL A 131 1.13 3.75 7.51
CA VAL A 131 1.97 2.90 6.65
C VAL A 131 3.17 3.71 6.17
N VAL A 132 4.37 3.11 6.18
CA VAL A 132 5.62 3.77 5.75
C VAL A 132 6.21 3.04 4.56
N LEU A 133 6.56 3.78 3.51
CA LEU A 133 7.06 3.21 2.26
C LEU A 133 8.35 3.89 1.79
N ALA A 134 9.24 3.11 1.19
CA ALA A 134 10.38 3.61 0.42
C ALA A 134 10.04 3.63 -1.07
N TRP A 135 10.03 4.81 -1.69
CA TRP A 135 9.56 4.98 -3.07
C TRP A 135 10.47 4.31 -4.10
N ASP A 136 11.79 4.33 -3.91
CA ASP A 136 12.71 3.66 -4.82
C ASP A 136 12.49 2.13 -4.86
N ALA A 137 12.21 1.52 -3.71
CA ALA A 137 11.87 0.11 -3.58
C ALA A 137 10.51 -0.20 -4.21
N ALA A 138 9.50 0.63 -3.96
CA ALA A 138 8.20 0.54 -4.61
C ALA A 138 8.34 0.59 -6.14
N ARG A 139 8.99 1.62 -6.68
CA ARG A 139 9.13 1.85 -8.13
C ARG A 139 9.88 0.74 -8.86
N ARG A 140 10.83 0.07 -8.20
CA ARG A 140 11.56 -1.07 -8.78
C ARG A 140 10.64 -2.28 -9.03
N ASN A 141 9.61 -2.46 -8.20
CA ASN A 141 8.83 -3.70 -8.17
C ASN A 141 7.37 -3.53 -8.63
N THR A 142 6.90 -2.30 -8.85
CA THR A 142 5.55 -2.04 -9.36
C THR A 142 5.27 -2.63 -10.74
N ARG A 143 6.33 -2.79 -11.55
CA ARG A 143 6.26 -3.34 -12.91
C ARG A 143 6.44 -4.85 -13.00
N ASN A 144 6.78 -5.55 -11.91
CA ASN A 144 7.07 -6.99 -11.95
C ASN A 144 6.39 -7.75 -10.80
N VAL A 145 5.16 -8.20 -11.07
CA VAL A 145 4.33 -9.02 -10.15
C VAL A 145 5.02 -10.35 -9.79
N HIS A 146 5.86 -10.90 -10.67
CA HIS A 146 6.53 -12.19 -10.45
C HIS A 146 7.77 -12.11 -9.57
N SER A 147 8.24 -10.90 -9.22
CA SER A 147 9.45 -10.75 -8.43
C SER A 147 9.27 -11.21 -6.98
N GLY A 148 8.05 -11.23 -6.44
CA GLY A 148 7.80 -11.50 -5.01
C GLY A 148 8.25 -10.39 -4.06
N HIS A 149 8.71 -9.23 -4.58
CA HIS A 149 9.29 -8.12 -3.81
C HIS A 149 8.42 -6.85 -3.85
N ASN A 150 7.12 -6.96 -4.14
CA ASN A 150 6.25 -5.78 -4.17
C ASN A 150 5.93 -5.30 -2.74
N VAL A 151 6.75 -4.35 -2.26
CA VAL A 151 6.66 -3.79 -0.90
C VAL A 151 5.30 -3.15 -0.63
N ILE A 152 4.65 -2.54 -1.62
CA ILE A 152 3.33 -1.94 -1.42
C ILE A 152 2.31 -3.04 -1.14
N LEU A 153 2.22 -4.05 -2.00
CA LEU A 153 1.29 -5.17 -1.78
C LEU A 153 1.55 -5.87 -0.44
N HIS A 154 2.82 -6.01 -0.04
CA HIS A 154 3.20 -6.61 1.23
C HIS A 154 2.67 -5.82 2.43
N GLU A 155 2.99 -4.53 2.52
CA GLU A 155 2.57 -3.70 3.67
C GLU A 155 1.04 -3.59 3.76
N PHE A 156 0.35 -3.49 2.62
CA PHE A 156 -1.12 -3.43 2.59
C PHE A 156 -1.79 -4.79 2.82
N ALA A 157 -1.15 -5.91 2.52
CA ALA A 157 -1.64 -7.22 2.94
C ALA A 157 -1.58 -7.36 4.47
N HIS A 158 -0.52 -6.87 5.10
CA HIS A 158 -0.44 -6.84 6.57
C HIS A 158 -1.51 -5.97 7.22
N GLN A 159 -1.92 -4.86 6.59
CA GLN A 159 -3.06 -4.08 7.09
C GLN A 159 -4.36 -4.91 7.08
N LEU A 160 -4.61 -5.69 6.02
CA LEU A 160 -5.77 -6.59 5.97
C LEU A 160 -5.69 -7.71 7.01
N ASP A 161 -4.53 -8.33 7.18
CA ASP A 161 -4.34 -9.40 8.18
C ASP A 161 -4.58 -8.88 9.61
N HIS A 162 -4.17 -7.63 9.89
CA HIS A 162 -4.42 -6.97 11.17
C HIS A 162 -5.91 -6.73 11.45
N GLU A 163 -6.70 -6.42 10.42
CA GLU A 163 -8.16 -6.21 10.52
C GLU A 163 -8.91 -7.52 10.81
N ASP A 164 -8.49 -8.64 10.21
CA ASP A 164 -9.15 -9.95 10.36
C ASP A 164 -8.82 -10.65 11.72
N GLY A 165 -7.90 -10.11 12.51
CA GLY A 165 -7.65 -10.51 13.90
C GLY A 165 -7.01 -11.90 14.10
N ALA A 166 -6.71 -12.62 13.02
CA ALA A 166 -5.95 -13.87 13.02
C ALA A 166 -4.55 -13.60 12.46
N MET A 167 -3.58 -13.40 13.35
CA MET A 167 -2.16 -13.39 12.98
C MET A 167 -1.71 -14.82 12.60
N ASP A 168 -2.03 -15.28 11.40
CA ASP A 168 -1.46 -16.52 10.84
C ASP A 168 -0.38 -16.26 9.78
N GLY A 169 -0.12 -14.98 9.49
CA GLY A 169 0.90 -14.43 8.59
C GLY A 169 1.95 -15.42 8.09
N ALA A 170 1.74 -15.98 6.90
CA ALA A 170 2.77 -16.25 5.88
C ALA A 170 2.25 -17.14 4.73
N PRO A 171 2.59 -16.81 3.47
CA PRO A 171 3.13 -17.80 2.54
C PRO A 171 4.67 -17.82 2.68
N PRO A 172 5.30 -19.01 2.79
CA PRO A 172 6.73 -19.15 3.04
C PRO A 172 7.55 -18.96 1.76
N LEU A 173 8.61 -18.16 1.81
CA LEU A 173 9.77 -18.32 0.93
C LEU A 173 11.05 -18.43 1.77
N GLY A 174 11.31 -19.65 2.26
CA GLY A 174 12.64 -20.27 2.28
C GLY A 174 13.76 -19.65 3.13
N THR A 175 13.70 -19.93 4.43
CA THR A 175 14.80 -20.25 5.38
C THR A 175 16.05 -19.38 5.54
N ARG A 176 16.40 -19.19 6.82
CA ARG A 176 17.64 -18.62 7.41
C ARG A 176 18.99 -19.15 6.89
N ALA A 177 19.02 -20.17 6.03
CA ALA A 177 20.27 -20.73 5.49
C ALA A 177 20.90 -19.86 4.39
N ARG A 178 20.22 -18.80 3.93
CA ARG A 178 20.78 -17.81 2.99
C ARG A 178 21.43 -16.59 3.68
N TYR A 179 21.56 -16.61 5.01
CA TYR A 179 22.14 -15.52 5.81
C TYR A 179 23.58 -15.79 6.30
N ALA A 180 24.22 -16.87 5.88
CA ALA A 180 25.66 -17.13 6.09
C ALA A 180 26.11 -18.04 4.95
N THR A 181 27.05 -17.65 4.09
CA THR A 181 28.45 -17.30 4.41
C THR A 181 28.97 -16.25 3.45
#